data_AF-A0A7Z8PE64-F1
#
_entry.id   AF-A0A7Z8PE64-F1
#
_cell.length_a   1.000
_cell.length_b   1.000
_cell.length_c   1.000
_cell.angle_alpha   90.00
_cell.angle_beta   90.00
_cell.angle_gamma   90.00
#
_symmetry.space_group_name_H-M   'P 1'
#
loop_
_entity.id
_entity.type
_entity.pdbx_description
1 polymer ?
#
loop_
_entity_poly.entity_id
_entity_poly.type
_entity_poly.pdbx_seq_one_letter_code
_entity_poly.pdbx_strand_id
1 'polypeptide(L)'
;MSEPRISIMSLLARQRAWLAAIPVIIALIAGGFATYHLSRLLAFDLRGVTATARITDTRVLRRTRSSSDGTSRTRRSYQIDYQFEAQGGALQSGTARVSSWFYSDVSTGDEVPITYLPDAPEHVLMDRFNQLGAVFLFGVPALISLAVALYAVGRYGRRTRAMLRAGYDGSRRKATVIDHLPSKGKRGDEPMSWRLHWRDTVGDEGESLSQGGRVLQYSVPRGTEITVHLDPVTGQAFWQRDIFGN
;
A
#
# COMPACT_ATOMS: atom_id res chain seq x y z
N MET A 1 18.31 -10.22 40.43
CA MET A 1 18.31 -10.23 38.95
C MET A 1 17.25 -9.23 38.50
N SER A 2 17.62 -8.18 37.79
CA SER A 2 16.66 -7.23 37.22
C SER A 2 15.89 -7.91 36.09
N GLU A 3 14.56 -7.81 36.10
CA GLU A 3 13.76 -8.33 35.01
C GLU A 3 14.07 -7.54 33.72
N PRO A 4 14.41 -8.23 32.61
CA PRO A 4 14.68 -7.56 31.34
C PRO A 4 13.41 -6.83 30.89
N ARG A 5 13.50 -5.50 30.71
CA ARG A 5 12.38 -4.69 30.22
C ARG A 5 12.06 -5.04 28.78
N ILE A 6 10.86 -5.55 28.53
CA ILE A 6 10.36 -5.83 27.18
C ILE A 6 9.99 -4.50 26.51
N SER A 7 10.66 -4.15 25.42
CA SER A 7 10.32 -2.97 24.61
C SER A 7 9.34 -3.36 23.50
N ILE A 8 8.17 -2.72 23.46
CA ILE A 8 7.17 -2.93 22.39
C ILE A 8 7.78 -2.64 21.02
N MET A 9 8.60 -1.59 20.93
CA MET A 9 9.24 -1.19 19.67
C MET A 9 10.23 -2.23 19.18
N SER A 10 10.99 -2.89 20.07
CA SER A 10 11.91 -3.95 19.68
C SER A 10 11.16 -5.21 19.22
N LEU A 11 10.04 -5.57 19.87
CA LEU A 11 9.18 -6.66 19.44
C LEU A 11 8.59 -6.42 18.04
N LEU A 12 8.05 -5.23 17.80
CA LEU A 12 7.50 -4.86 16.50
C LEU A 12 8.58 -4.88 15.41
N ALA A 13 9.78 -4.39 15.71
CA ALA A 13 10.92 -4.45 14.79
C ALA A 13 11.30 -5.90 14.44
N ARG A 14 11.39 -6.81 15.43
CA ARG A 14 11.71 -8.23 15.22
C ARG A 14 10.65 -8.97 14.43
N GLN A 15 9.37 -8.66 14.67
CA GLN A 15 8.26 -9.20 13.87
C GLN A 15 8.21 -8.63 12.44
N ARG A 16 9.11 -7.69 12.10
CA ARG A 16 9.08 -6.91 10.85
C ARG A 16 7.76 -6.18 10.65
N ALA A 17 7.10 -5.78 11.74
CA ALA A 17 5.81 -5.08 11.69
C ALA A 17 5.92 -3.70 11.02
N TRP A 18 7.12 -3.13 10.91
CA TRP A 18 7.37 -1.91 10.12
C TRP A 18 6.99 -2.07 8.65
N LEU A 19 6.96 -3.30 8.10
CA LEU A 19 6.47 -3.56 6.74
C LEU A 19 5.00 -3.20 6.57
N ALA A 20 4.22 -3.18 7.67
CA ALA A 20 2.83 -2.69 7.64
C ALA A 20 2.73 -1.19 7.37
N ALA A 21 3.82 -0.42 7.52
CA ALA A 21 3.84 1.00 7.17
C ALA A 21 3.79 1.24 5.65
N ILE A 22 4.29 0.30 4.84
CA ILE A 22 4.31 0.41 3.38
C ILE A 22 2.89 0.58 2.81
N PRO A 23 1.93 -0.34 3.07
CA PRO A 23 0.55 -0.16 2.57
C PRO A 23 -0.14 1.06 3.17
N VAL A 24 0.20 1.48 4.40
CA VAL A 24 -0.31 2.75 4.97
C VAL A 24 0.14 3.94 4.14
N ILE A 25 1.43 4.04 3.81
CA ILE A 25 1.96 5.14 3.00
C ILE A 25 1.32 5.14 1.61
N ILE A 26 1.20 3.98 0.97
CA ILE A 26 0.53 3.86 -0.33
C ILE A 26 -0.93 4.32 -0.23
N ALA A 27 -1.66 3.90 0.81
CA ALA A 27 -3.05 4.30 1.04
C ALA A 27 -3.18 5.82 1.23
N LEU A 28 -2.28 6.45 1.97
CA LEU A 28 -2.29 7.90 2.19
C LEU A 28 -2.00 8.68 0.91
N ILE A 29 -0.97 8.28 0.15
CA ILE A 29 -0.61 8.96 -1.10
C ILE A 29 -1.73 8.81 -2.13
N ALA A 30 -2.15 7.57 -2.42
CA ALA A 30 -3.20 7.31 -3.39
C ALA A 30 -4.56 7.89 -2.94
N GLY A 31 -4.88 7.80 -1.65
CA GLY A 31 -6.08 8.40 -1.06
C GLY A 31 -6.09 9.92 -1.15
N GLY A 32 -4.93 10.57 -0.96
CA GLY A 32 -4.77 12.01 -1.17
C GLY A 32 -5.07 12.43 -2.61
N PHE A 33 -4.49 11.73 -3.59
CA PHE A 33 -4.80 11.98 -5.01
C PHE A 33 -6.28 11.74 -5.34
N ALA A 34 -6.86 10.64 -4.86
CA ALA A 34 -8.28 10.34 -5.08
C ALA A 34 -9.18 11.43 -4.49
N THR A 35 -8.89 11.87 -3.26
CA THR A 35 -9.63 12.94 -2.58
C THR A 35 -9.51 14.26 -3.33
N TYR A 36 -8.32 14.62 -3.81
CA TYR A 36 -8.10 15.81 -4.63
C TYR A 36 -8.96 15.81 -5.92
N HIS A 37 -9.00 14.68 -6.64
CA HIS A 37 -9.83 14.57 -7.84
C HIS A 37 -11.32 14.62 -7.52
N LEU A 38 -11.75 13.95 -6.44
CA LEU A 38 -13.14 13.97 -5.99
C LEU A 38 -13.58 15.37 -5.55
N SER A 39 -12.77 16.09 -4.78
CA SER A 39 -13.09 17.45 -4.34
C SER A 39 -13.20 18.41 -5.52
N ARG A 40 -12.40 18.23 -6.58
CA ARG A 40 -12.55 19.01 -7.81
C ARG A 40 -13.88 18.71 -8.50
N LEU A 41 -14.25 17.44 -8.63
CA LEU A 41 -15.56 17.07 -9.20
C LEU A 41 -16.72 17.67 -8.41
N LEU A 42 -16.67 17.58 -7.07
CA LEU A 42 -17.68 18.19 -6.21
C LEU A 42 -17.72 19.72 -6.35
N ALA A 43 -16.58 20.38 -6.55
CA ALA A 43 -16.55 21.81 -6.80
C ALA A 43 -17.27 22.19 -8.10
N PHE A 44 -17.11 21.39 -9.17
CA PHE A 44 -17.87 21.58 -10.42
C PHE A 44 -19.36 21.29 -10.23
N ASP A 45 -19.73 20.26 -9.49
CA ASP A 45 -21.14 19.94 -9.25
C ASP A 45 -21.85 21.02 -8.42
N LEU A 46 -21.14 21.69 -7.49
CA LEU A 46 -21.70 22.72 -6.60
C LEU A 46 -21.65 24.14 -7.15
N ARG A 47 -20.57 24.49 -7.88
CA ARG A 47 -20.28 25.88 -8.31
C ARG A 47 -20.05 26.01 -9.81
N GLY A 48 -20.10 24.92 -10.55
CA GLY A 48 -19.84 24.92 -11.97
C GLY A 48 -20.91 25.68 -12.74
N VAL A 49 -20.48 26.48 -13.71
CA VAL A 49 -21.36 27.14 -14.68
C VAL A 49 -21.15 26.46 -16.02
N THR A 50 -22.26 26.09 -16.67
CA THR A 50 -22.24 25.47 -17.99
C THR A 50 -22.04 26.55 -19.05
N ALA A 51 -21.15 26.27 -20.01
CA ALA A 51 -20.93 27.10 -21.20
C ALA A 51 -20.74 26.22 -22.43
N THR A 52 -20.78 26.82 -23.61
CA THR A 52 -20.45 26.16 -24.87
C THR A 52 -19.03 26.52 -25.26
N ALA A 53 -18.17 25.52 -25.40
CA ALA A 53 -16.82 25.70 -25.89
C ALA A 53 -16.71 25.26 -27.35
N ARG A 54 -16.00 26.04 -28.16
CA ARG A 54 -15.64 25.67 -29.52
C ARG A 54 -14.26 25.02 -29.52
N ILE A 55 -14.15 23.84 -30.12
CA ILE A 55 -12.89 23.13 -30.30
C ILE A 55 -12.07 23.85 -31.38
N THR A 56 -10.86 24.27 -31.04
CA THR A 56 -9.96 25.00 -31.95
C THR A 56 -8.90 24.11 -32.56
N ASP A 57 -8.50 23.04 -31.87
CA ASP A 57 -7.53 22.07 -32.38
C ASP A 57 -7.68 20.71 -31.67
N THR A 58 -7.25 19.63 -32.34
CA THR A 58 -7.24 18.27 -31.78
C THR A 58 -5.89 17.61 -32.04
N ARG A 59 -5.27 17.03 -31.00
CA ARG A 59 -3.93 16.44 -31.08
C ARG A 59 -3.84 15.09 -30.39
N VAL A 60 -3.15 14.15 -31.05
CA VAL A 60 -2.75 12.87 -30.44
C VAL A 60 -1.26 12.91 -30.10
N LEU A 61 -0.95 13.03 -28.82
CA LEU A 61 0.42 12.89 -28.35
C LEU A 61 0.78 11.41 -28.24
N ARG A 62 1.88 11.01 -28.89
CA ARG A 62 2.43 9.65 -28.81
C ARG A 62 3.72 9.69 -28.02
N ARG A 63 3.81 8.91 -26.96
CA ARG A 63 5.03 8.74 -26.17
C ARG A 63 5.47 7.29 -26.24
N THR A 64 6.51 7.03 -27.01
CA THR A 64 7.15 5.70 -27.08
C THR A 64 8.24 5.62 -26.02
N ARG A 65 8.23 4.56 -25.23
CA ARG A 65 9.34 4.21 -24.34
C ARG A 65 9.93 2.89 -24.81
N SER A 66 11.23 2.88 -25.07
CA SER A 66 12.00 1.68 -25.36
C SER A 66 12.59 1.16 -24.04
N SER A 67 12.44 -0.14 -23.81
CA SER A 67 13.02 -0.87 -22.69
C SER A 67 14.35 -1.51 -23.12
N SER A 68 15.24 -1.76 -22.18
CA SER A 68 16.56 -2.38 -22.42
C SER A 68 16.47 -3.82 -22.93
N ASP A 69 15.31 -4.46 -22.77
CA ASP A 69 15.00 -5.81 -23.28
C ASP A 69 14.52 -5.82 -24.75
N GLY A 70 14.57 -4.68 -25.44
CA GLY A 70 14.13 -4.54 -26.84
C GLY A 70 12.62 -4.37 -27.01
N THR A 71 11.83 -4.37 -25.92
CA THR A 71 10.39 -4.08 -26.01
C THR A 71 10.15 -2.57 -26.07
N SER A 72 9.23 -2.14 -26.96
CA SER A 72 8.78 -0.76 -27.01
C SER A 72 7.30 -0.67 -26.66
N ARG A 73 6.95 0.31 -25.82
CA ARG A 73 5.55 0.58 -25.44
C ARG A 73 5.19 2.00 -25.82
N THR A 74 4.24 2.14 -26.73
CA THR A 74 3.71 3.44 -27.18
C THR A 74 2.45 3.77 -26.39
N ARG A 75 2.48 4.85 -25.61
CA ARG A 75 1.30 5.41 -24.95
C ARG A 75 0.75 6.57 -25.78
N ARG A 76 -0.55 6.54 -26.07
CA ARG A 76 -1.27 7.65 -26.71
C ARG A 76 -1.97 8.48 -25.65
N SER A 77 -2.02 9.79 -25.85
CA SER A 77 -2.86 10.70 -25.07
C SER A 77 -3.50 11.72 -25.98
N TYR A 78 -4.78 11.95 -25.74
CA TYR A 78 -5.64 12.79 -26.56
C TYR A 78 -5.79 14.14 -25.90
N GLN A 79 -5.49 15.19 -26.66
CA GLN A 79 -5.59 16.57 -26.24
C GLN A 79 -6.45 17.34 -27.23
N ILE A 80 -7.21 18.29 -26.70
CA ILE A 80 -8.01 19.22 -27.49
C ILE A 80 -7.76 20.61 -26.96
N ASP A 81 -7.60 21.55 -27.89
CA ASP A 81 -7.56 22.97 -27.60
C ASP A 81 -8.98 23.51 -27.83
N TYR A 82 -9.42 24.41 -26.94
CA TYR A 82 -10.78 24.94 -26.97
C TYR A 82 -10.79 26.41 -26.58
N GLN A 83 -11.88 27.08 -26.95
CA GLN A 83 -12.18 28.45 -26.54
C GLN A 83 -13.66 28.57 -26.13
N PHE A 84 -13.95 29.41 -25.15
CA PHE A 84 -15.32 29.68 -24.71
C PHE A 84 -15.43 31.09 -24.13
N GLU A 85 -16.64 31.63 -24.05
CA GLU A 85 -16.91 32.91 -23.41
C GLU A 85 -17.37 32.67 -21.97
N ALA A 86 -16.62 33.19 -20.99
CA ALA A 86 -16.97 33.09 -19.58
C ALA A 86 -18.05 34.14 -19.21
N GLN A 87 -18.69 33.94 -18.06
CA GLN A 87 -19.64 34.92 -17.52
C GLN A 87 -18.92 36.25 -17.29
N GLY A 88 -19.36 37.29 -17.99
CA GLY A 88 -18.66 38.59 -18.06
C GLY A 88 -18.06 38.90 -19.43
N GLY A 89 -18.20 38.00 -20.41
CA GLY A 89 -17.83 38.23 -21.81
C GLY A 89 -16.35 38.04 -22.12
N ALA A 90 -15.56 37.59 -21.14
CA ALA A 90 -14.15 37.32 -21.33
C ALA A 90 -13.97 36.02 -22.12
N LEU A 91 -13.31 36.10 -23.27
CA LEU A 91 -12.92 34.92 -24.04
C LEU A 91 -11.78 34.18 -23.32
N GLN A 92 -12.01 32.91 -23.03
CA GLN A 92 -11.06 32.00 -22.40
C GLN A 92 -10.63 30.93 -23.40
N SER A 93 -9.40 30.47 -23.28
CA SER A 93 -8.89 29.35 -24.07
C SER A 93 -8.03 28.43 -23.21
N GLY A 94 -7.94 27.17 -23.61
CA GLY A 94 -7.16 26.20 -22.86
C GLY A 94 -6.98 24.89 -23.61
N THR A 95 -6.18 24.01 -23.01
CA THR A 95 -5.94 22.66 -23.49
C THR A 95 -6.48 21.66 -22.48
N ALA A 96 -7.33 20.74 -22.92
CA ALA A 96 -7.86 19.66 -22.09
C ALA A 96 -7.32 18.30 -22.55
N ARG A 97 -7.01 17.43 -21.58
CA ARG A 97 -6.77 16.01 -21.85
C ARG A 97 -8.08 15.26 -21.73
N VAL A 98 -8.46 14.55 -22.78
CA VAL A 98 -9.73 13.83 -22.87
C VAL A 98 -9.52 12.32 -23.05
N SER A 99 -10.58 11.55 -22.82
CA SER A 99 -10.62 10.13 -23.14
C SER A 99 -10.55 9.91 -24.65
N SER A 100 -10.17 8.69 -25.05
CA SER A 100 -10.15 8.32 -26.48
C SER A 100 -11.54 8.35 -27.11
N TRP A 101 -12.57 8.06 -26.31
CA TRP A 101 -13.96 8.04 -26.77
C TRP A 101 -14.49 9.45 -27.00
N PHE A 102 -14.28 10.37 -26.04
CA PHE A 102 -14.62 11.77 -26.27
C PHE A 102 -13.86 12.34 -27.48
N TYR A 103 -12.57 12.01 -27.63
CA TYR A 103 -11.77 12.46 -28.76
C TYR A 103 -12.27 11.95 -30.12
N SER A 104 -12.79 10.72 -30.20
CA SER A 104 -13.31 10.19 -31.47
C SER A 104 -14.61 10.85 -31.91
N ASP A 105 -15.32 11.47 -30.97
CA ASP A 105 -16.66 11.99 -31.17
C ASP A 105 -16.67 13.51 -31.46
N VAL A 106 -15.51 14.17 -31.41
CA VAL A 106 -15.36 15.61 -31.61
C VAL A 106 -14.34 15.93 -32.70
N SER A 107 -14.62 16.99 -33.45
CA SER A 107 -13.77 17.55 -34.50
C SER A 107 -13.45 19.02 -34.23
N THR A 108 -12.40 19.52 -34.87
CA THR A 108 -12.09 20.96 -34.84
C THR A 108 -13.24 21.75 -35.45
N GLY A 109 -13.67 22.79 -34.75
CA GLY A 109 -14.80 23.64 -35.11
C GLY A 109 -16.09 23.27 -34.38
N ASP A 110 -16.19 22.07 -33.81
CA ASP A 110 -17.38 21.62 -33.07
C ASP A 110 -17.58 22.43 -31.79
N GLU A 111 -18.84 22.55 -31.40
CA GLU A 111 -19.26 23.16 -30.15
C GLU A 111 -19.65 22.06 -29.15
N VAL A 112 -19.02 22.06 -27.98
CA VAL A 112 -19.23 21.07 -26.92
C VAL A 112 -19.65 21.75 -25.62
N PRO A 113 -20.58 21.16 -24.86
CA PRO A 113 -20.91 21.67 -23.54
C PRO A 113 -19.73 21.44 -22.59
N ILE A 114 -19.39 22.47 -21.84
CA ILE A 114 -18.38 22.42 -20.79
C ILE A 114 -18.95 22.94 -19.49
N THR A 115 -18.33 22.55 -18.37
CA THR A 115 -18.58 23.19 -17.08
C THR A 115 -17.29 23.81 -16.57
N TYR A 116 -17.28 25.10 -16.27
CA TYR A 116 -16.11 25.80 -15.73
C TYR A 116 -16.41 26.34 -14.32
N LEU A 117 -15.38 26.69 -13.55
CA LEU A 117 -15.55 27.35 -12.26
C LEU A 117 -15.47 28.88 -12.44
N PRO A 118 -16.49 29.66 -12.03
CA PRO A 118 -16.47 31.12 -12.21
C PRO A 118 -15.28 31.81 -11.55
N ASP A 119 -14.87 31.35 -10.37
CA ASP A 119 -13.73 31.90 -9.62
C ASP A 119 -12.36 31.51 -10.22
N ALA A 120 -12.33 30.54 -11.15
CA ALA A 120 -11.12 30.00 -11.78
C ALA A 120 -11.47 29.43 -13.17
N PRO A 121 -11.76 30.28 -14.16
CA PRO A 121 -12.30 29.87 -15.45
C PRO A 121 -11.34 29.01 -16.29
N GLU A 122 -10.05 28.99 -15.98
CA GLU A 122 -9.07 28.07 -16.54
C GLU A 122 -9.29 26.60 -16.14
N HIS A 123 -10.11 26.36 -15.12
CA HIS A 123 -10.50 25.02 -14.70
C HIS A 123 -11.81 24.61 -15.36
N VAL A 124 -11.69 23.75 -16.38
CA VAL A 124 -12.81 23.24 -17.16
C VAL A 124 -12.96 21.73 -16.98
N LEU A 125 -14.21 21.31 -16.78
CA LEU A 125 -14.68 19.94 -16.84
C LEU A 125 -15.38 19.72 -18.18
N MET A 126 -14.69 19.05 -19.10
CA MET A 126 -15.21 18.71 -20.43
C MET A 126 -15.50 17.21 -20.56
N ASP A 127 -14.66 16.36 -19.94
CA ASP A 127 -14.83 14.91 -19.94
C ASP A 127 -14.91 14.39 -18.50
N ARG A 128 -16.14 14.16 -18.02
CA ARG A 128 -16.40 13.64 -16.67
C ARG A 128 -15.87 12.22 -16.49
N PHE A 129 -15.87 11.40 -17.54
CA PHE A 129 -15.40 10.01 -17.48
C PHE A 129 -13.89 9.95 -17.24
N ASN A 130 -13.10 10.82 -17.85
CA ASN A 130 -11.66 10.88 -17.61
C ASN A 130 -11.33 11.25 -16.15
N GLN A 131 -12.08 12.19 -15.55
CA GLN A 131 -11.89 12.58 -14.15
C GLN A 131 -12.34 11.50 -13.18
N LEU A 132 -13.50 10.87 -13.42
CA LEU A 132 -13.93 9.71 -12.64
C LEU A 132 -12.93 8.55 -12.74
N GLY A 133 -12.37 8.33 -13.93
CA GLY A 133 -11.30 7.37 -14.16
C GLY A 133 -10.09 7.63 -13.25
N ALA A 134 -9.69 8.88 -13.05
CA ALA A 134 -8.63 9.23 -12.10
C ALA A 134 -9.02 8.94 -10.65
N VAL A 135 -10.25 9.24 -10.24
CA VAL A 135 -10.76 8.91 -8.89
C VAL A 135 -10.70 7.40 -8.66
N PHE A 136 -11.14 6.57 -9.61
CA PHE A 136 -11.06 5.12 -9.47
C PHE A 136 -9.63 4.60 -9.51
N LEU A 137 -8.79 5.14 -10.40
CA LEU A 137 -7.40 4.75 -10.56
C LEU A 137 -6.60 4.91 -9.26
N PHE A 138 -6.87 5.96 -8.49
CA PHE A 138 -6.19 6.18 -7.20
C PHE A 138 -7.00 5.67 -6.01
N GLY A 139 -8.32 5.76 -6.06
CA GLY A 139 -9.21 5.39 -4.96
C GLY A 139 -9.24 3.89 -4.69
N VAL A 140 -9.33 3.04 -5.72
CA VAL A 140 -9.38 1.58 -5.53
C VAL A 140 -8.08 1.05 -4.91
N PRO A 141 -6.86 1.38 -5.43
CA PRO A 141 -5.62 0.98 -4.78
C PRO A 141 -5.46 1.53 -3.36
N ALA A 142 -5.95 2.76 -3.09
CA ALA A 142 -5.92 3.33 -1.75
C ALA A 142 -6.75 2.49 -0.76
N LEU A 143 -7.97 2.10 -1.14
CA LEU A 143 -8.84 1.27 -0.31
C LEU A 143 -8.27 -0.13 -0.09
N ILE A 144 -7.74 -0.78 -1.12
CA ILE A 144 -7.10 -2.09 -1.00
C ILE A 144 -5.89 -1.99 -0.06
N SER A 145 -5.04 -0.97 -0.25
CA SER A 145 -3.86 -0.76 0.58
C SER A 145 -4.25 -0.49 2.04
N LEU A 146 -5.30 0.29 2.27
CA LEU A 146 -5.83 0.54 3.62
C LEU A 146 -6.33 -0.76 4.27
N ALA A 147 -7.07 -1.59 3.54
CA ALA A 147 -7.55 -2.87 4.06
C ALA A 147 -6.38 -3.80 4.43
N VAL A 148 -5.35 -3.90 3.58
CA VAL A 148 -4.13 -4.67 3.87
C VAL A 148 -3.40 -4.12 5.10
N ALA A 149 -3.29 -2.80 5.22
CA ALA A 149 -2.69 -2.14 6.37
C ALA A 149 -3.44 -2.46 7.66
N LEU A 150 -4.77 -2.31 7.68
CA LEU A 150 -5.60 -2.60 8.85
C LEU A 150 -5.49 -4.08 9.25
N TYR A 151 -5.52 -5.00 8.28
CA TYR A 151 -5.30 -6.42 8.54
C TYR A 151 -3.91 -6.68 9.14
N ALA A 152 -2.85 -6.10 8.57
CA ALA A 152 -1.48 -6.26 9.06
C ALA A 152 -1.34 -5.71 10.49
N VAL A 153 -1.79 -4.48 10.75
CA VAL A 153 -1.77 -3.86 12.09
C VAL A 153 -2.56 -4.70 13.09
N GLY A 154 -3.76 -5.17 12.73
CA GLY A 154 -4.57 -6.03 13.60
C GLY A 154 -3.93 -7.40 13.86
N ARG A 155 -3.25 -7.98 12.86
CA ARG A 155 -2.51 -9.24 13.00
C ARG A 155 -1.28 -9.08 13.90
N TYR A 156 -0.41 -8.11 13.61
CA TYR A 156 0.79 -7.86 14.40
C TYR A 156 0.46 -7.37 15.81
N GLY A 157 -0.55 -6.50 15.96
CA GLY A 157 -1.01 -6.03 17.26
C GLY A 157 -1.51 -7.17 18.17
N ARG A 158 -2.32 -8.09 17.63
CA ARG A 158 -2.75 -9.29 18.37
C ARG A 158 -1.57 -10.17 18.78
N ARG A 159 -0.64 -10.43 17.86
CA ARG A 159 0.55 -11.26 18.15
C ARG A 159 1.48 -10.60 19.18
N THR A 160 1.76 -9.31 19.07
CA THR A 160 2.57 -8.57 20.04
C THR A 160 1.93 -8.56 21.43
N ARG A 161 0.61 -8.38 21.54
CA ARG A 161 -0.10 -8.50 22.82
C ARG A 161 0.05 -9.90 23.43
N ALA A 162 -0.09 -10.95 22.62
CA ALA A 162 0.12 -12.33 23.08
C ALA A 162 1.57 -12.55 23.56
N MET A 163 2.57 -12.05 22.83
CA MET A 163 3.99 -12.14 23.24
C MET A 163 4.28 -11.37 24.54
N LEU A 164 3.67 -10.19 24.73
CA LEU A 164 3.80 -9.41 25.96
C LEU A 164 3.19 -10.15 27.15
N ARG A 165 1.96 -10.67 27.00
CA ARG A 165 1.31 -11.48 28.04
C ARG A 165 2.10 -12.74 28.38
N ALA A 166 2.60 -13.46 27.37
CA ALA A 166 3.47 -14.61 27.58
C ALA A 166 4.78 -14.22 28.32
N GLY A 167 5.33 -13.04 28.01
CA GLY A 167 6.55 -12.54 28.65
C GLY A 167 6.36 -12.18 30.12
N TYR A 168 5.26 -11.49 30.45
CA TYR A 168 4.98 -10.99 31.81
C TYR A 168 4.26 -12.03 32.69
N ASP A 169 3.20 -12.62 32.17
CA ASP A 169 2.27 -13.46 32.95
C ASP A 169 2.35 -14.94 32.55
N GLY A 170 3.12 -15.25 31.49
CA GLY A 170 3.16 -16.59 30.91
C GLY A 170 3.99 -17.58 31.71
N SER A 171 3.50 -18.82 31.75
CA SER A 171 4.27 -19.95 32.30
C SER A 171 5.46 -20.28 31.40
N ARG A 172 6.59 -20.63 31.99
CA ARG A 172 7.79 -21.07 31.27
C ARG A 172 7.78 -22.58 31.11
N ARG A 173 8.13 -23.08 29.92
CA ARG A 173 8.27 -24.50 29.63
C ARG A 173 9.56 -24.75 28.87
N LYS A 174 10.14 -25.94 29.06
CA LYS A 174 11.28 -26.41 28.27
C LYS A 174 10.77 -26.99 26.95
N ALA A 175 11.51 -26.74 25.89
CA ALA A 175 11.22 -27.28 24.57
C ALA A 175 12.50 -27.69 23.87
N THR A 176 12.43 -28.76 23.08
CA THR A 176 13.57 -29.26 22.30
C THR A 176 13.42 -28.80 20.86
N VAL A 177 14.49 -28.24 20.30
CA VAL A 177 14.52 -27.86 18.88
C VAL A 177 14.52 -29.12 18.02
N ILE A 178 13.51 -29.26 17.18
CA ILE A 178 13.37 -30.37 16.24
C ILE A 178 14.05 -30.01 14.92
N ASP A 179 13.76 -28.81 14.40
CA ASP A 179 14.18 -28.42 13.06
C ASP A 179 14.41 -26.90 12.91
N HIS A 180 15.05 -26.53 11.81
CA HIS A 180 15.20 -25.19 11.29
C HIS A 180 14.44 -25.10 9.96
N LEU A 181 13.30 -24.41 9.96
CA LEU A 181 12.46 -24.27 8.78
C LEU A 181 12.91 -23.07 7.93
N PRO A 182 13.33 -23.27 6.66
CA PRO A 182 13.70 -22.17 5.78
C PRO A 182 12.47 -21.39 5.32
N SER A 183 12.60 -20.07 5.19
CA SER A 183 11.57 -19.24 4.57
C SER A 183 11.46 -19.51 3.06
N LYS A 184 10.27 -19.33 2.50
CA LYS A 184 10.04 -19.46 1.04
C LYS A 184 10.85 -18.46 0.20
N GLY A 185 11.17 -17.29 0.74
CA GLY A 185 12.00 -16.29 0.07
C GLY A 185 13.47 -16.70 0.04
N LYS A 186 14.11 -16.58 -1.13
CA LYS A 186 15.52 -16.92 -1.35
C LYS A 186 16.31 -15.70 -1.88
N ARG A 187 17.60 -15.65 -1.59
CA ARG A 187 18.58 -14.72 -2.18
C ARG A 187 19.68 -15.57 -2.81
N GLY A 188 19.64 -15.72 -4.14
CA GLY A 188 20.38 -16.80 -4.80
C GLY A 188 19.79 -18.14 -4.38
N ASP A 189 20.64 -19.09 -4.00
CA ASP A 189 20.21 -20.41 -3.53
C ASP A 189 19.90 -20.47 -2.03
N GLU A 190 20.27 -19.43 -1.27
CA GLU A 190 20.12 -19.40 0.18
C GLU A 190 18.76 -18.82 0.62
N PRO A 191 18.05 -19.44 1.60
CA PRO A 191 16.85 -18.86 2.19
C PRO A 191 17.13 -17.53 2.91
N MET A 192 16.29 -16.52 2.70
CA MET A 192 16.45 -15.19 3.30
C MET A 192 16.29 -15.18 4.83
N SER A 193 15.59 -16.16 5.39
CA SER A 193 15.40 -16.31 6.84
C SER A 193 15.03 -17.73 7.19
N TRP A 194 15.18 -18.07 8.47
CA TRP A 194 14.89 -19.38 9.04
C TRP A 194 14.05 -19.21 10.31
N ARG A 195 13.28 -20.23 10.67
CA ARG A 195 12.56 -20.31 11.95
C ARG A 195 12.97 -21.57 12.68
N LEU A 196 13.05 -21.51 14.01
CA LEU A 196 13.16 -22.70 14.84
C LEU A 196 11.79 -23.36 14.90
N HIS A 197 11.74 -24.67 14.67
CA HIS A 197 10.61 -25.53 14.99
C HIS A 197 11.01 -26.38 16.18
N TRP A 198 10.21 -26.32 17.22
CA TRP A 198 10.48 -26.96 18.49
C TRP A 198 9.24 -27.69 19.00
N ARG A 199 9.44 -28.64 19.91
CA ARG A 199 8.38 -29.33 20.62
C ARG A 199 8.64 -29.28 22.11
N ASP A 200 7.61 -28.94 22.87
CA ASP A 200 7.71 -28.85 24.32
C ASP A 200 7.55 -30.21 25.02
N THR A 201 7.69 -30.21 26.35
CA THR A 201 7.60 -31.42 27.17
C THR A 201 6.22 -32.10 27.17
N VAL A 202 5.16 -31.40 26.75
CA VAL A 202 3.78 -31.93 26.67
C VAL A 202 3.50 -32.45 25.25
N GLY A 203 4.38 -32.16 24.30
CA GLY A 203 4.26 -32.56 22.91
C GLY A 203 3.69 -31.47 21.99
N ASP A 204 3.40 -30.28 22.53
CA ASP A 204 2.95 -29.15 21.70
C ASP A 204 4.12 -28.60 20.88
N GLU A 205 3.84 -28.28 19.63
CA GLU A 205 4.82 -27.75 18.70
C GLU A 205 4.64 -26.25 18.48
N GLY A 206 5.75 -25.55 18.19
CA GLY A 206 5.70 -24.15 17.82
C GLY A 206 6.88 -23.68 17.00
N GLU A 207 6.75 -22.45 16.51
CA GLU A 207 7.75 -21.81 15.65
C GLU A 207 8.26 -20.51 16.28
N SER A 208 9.56 -20.24 16.12
CA SER A 208 10.12 -18.92 16.44
C SER A 208 9.76 -17.85 15.42
N LEU A 209 10.08 -16.60 15.73
CA LEU A 209 10.18 -15.54 14.72
C LEU A 209 11.29 -15.86 13.70
N SER A 210 11.18 -15.22 12.54
CA SER A 210 12.17 -15.37 11.46
C SER A 210 13.50 -14.72 11.84
N GLN A 211 14.59 -15.48 11.79
CA GLN A 211 15.95 -15.05 12.08
C GLN A 211 16.91 -15.40 10.93
N GLY A 212 18.16 -14.95 11.00
CA GLY A 212 19.21 -15.32 10.03
C GLY A 212 19.66 -16.76 10.21
N GLY A 213 19.81 -17.51 9.12
CA GLY A 213 20.09 -18.96 9.16
C GLY A 213 21.36 -19.33 9.93
N ARG A 214 22.45 -18.60 9.68
CA ARG A 214 23.73 -18.82 10.38
C ARG A 214 23.59 -18.69 11.89
N VAL A 215 22.83 -17.68 12.36
CA VAL A 215 22.63 -17.47 13.80
C VAL A 215 21.94 -18.68 14.42
N LEU A 216 20.86 -19.18 13.82
CA LEU A 216 20.12 -20.31 14.39
C LEU A 216 20.91 -21.62 14.34
N GLN A 217 21.59 -21.91 13.23
CA GLN A 217 22.33 -23.16 13.07
C GLN A 217 23.50 -23.28 14.07
N TYR A 218 24.20 -22.18 14.35
CA TYR A 218 25.34 -22.21 15.29
C TYR A 218 24.93 -22.02 16.74
N SER A 219 23.94 -21.17 17.04
CA SER A 219 23.59 -20.86 18.44
C SER A 219 22.57 -21.82 19.06
N VAL A 220 21.72 -22.45 18.24
CA VAL A 220 20.65 -23.35 18.73
C VAL A 220 20.48 -24.53 17.76
N PRO A 221 21.41 -25.50 17.73
CA PRO A 221 21.30 -26.67 16.86
C PRO A 221 20.11 -27.56 17.26
N ARG A 222 19.71 -28.47 16.37
CA ARG A 222 18.69 -29.49 16.65
C ARG A 222 19.05 -30.30 17.90
N GLY A 223 18.06 -30.65 18.70
CA GLY A 223 18.22 -31.31 20.00
C GLY A 223 18.52 -30.35 21.17
N THR A 224 18.78 -29.08 20.90
CA THR A 224 19.02 -28.09 21.96
C THR A 224 17.74 -27.81 22.74
N GLU A 225 17.85 -27.75 24.07
CA GLU A 225 16.76 -27.35 24.94
C GLU A 225 16.68 -25.82 25.04
N ILE A 226 15.52 -25.27 24.76
CA ILE A 226 15.19 -23.85 24.84
C ILE A 226 14.05 -23.62 25.82
N THR A 227 13.92 -22.39 26.30
CA THR A 227 12.77 -21.95 27.11
C THR A 227 11.74 -21.26 26.23
N VAL A 228 10.49 -21.70 26.33
CA VAL A 228 9.32 -21.07 25.70
C VAL A 228 8.38 -20.51 26.78
N HIS A 229 7.69 -19.43 26.44
CA HIS A 229 6.71 -18.77 27.29
C HIS A 229 5.32 -18.94 26.67
N LEU A 230 4.35 -19.43 27.45
CA LEU A 230 2.98 -19.62 27.00
C LEU A 230 2.12 -18.42 27.36
N ASP A 231 1.38 -17.87 26.39
CA ASP A 231 0.36 -16.84 26.63
C ASP A 231 -0.82 -17.47 27.38
N PRO A 232 -1.15 -17.01 28.60
CA PRO A 232 -2.19 -17.62 29.42
C PRO A 232 -3.59 -17.55 28.79
N VAL A 233 -3.81 -16.63 27.83
CA VAL A 233 -5.12 -16.45 27.20
C VAL A 233 -5.27 -17.27 25.93
N THR A 234 -4.24 -17.31 25.07
CA THR A 234 -4.34 -17.97 23.76
C THR A 234 -3.71 -19.34 23.72
N GLY A 235 -2.94 -19.72 24.75
CA GLY A 235 -2.11 -20.93 24.76
C GLY A 235 -0.93 -20.87 23.79
N GLN A 236 -0.74 -19.77 23.04
CA GLN A 236 0.37 -19.65 22.11
C GLN A 236 1.69 -19.57 22.85
N ALA A 237 2.65 -20.35 22.38
CA ALA A 237 3.98 -20.42 22.96
C ALA A 237 5.00 -19.66 22.10
N PHE A 238 5.85 -18.89 22.77
CA PHE A 238 6.84 -18.03 22.14
C PHE A 238 8.22 -18.32 22.71
N TRP A 239 9.23 -18.40 21.86
CA TRP A 239 10.61 -18.58 22.31
C TRP A 239 11.07 -17.37 23.14
N GLN A 240 11.74 -17.63 24.27
CA GLN A 240 12.24 -16.60 25.19
C GLN A 240 13.06 -15.52 24.45
N ARG A 241 13.94 -15.91 23.51
CA ARG A 241 14.76 -14.95 22.76
C ARG A 241 13.94 -14.01 21.87
N ASP A 242 12.81 -14.48 21.34
CA ASP A 242 11.96 -13.64 20.52
C ASP A 242 11.31 -12.51 21.35
N ILE A 243 10.97 -12.81 22.61
CA ILE A 243 10.41 -11.85 23.57
C ILE A 243 11.50 -10.87 24.06
N PHE A 244 12.58 -11.39 24.63
CA PHE A 244 13.54 -10.56 25.37
C PHE A 244 14.73 -10.08 24.53
N GLY A 245 15.16 -10.87 23.53
CA GLY A 245 16.20 -10.48 22.57
C GLY A 245 17.61 -10.94 22.82
N ASN A 246 17.85 -11.53 23.99
CA ASN A 246 19.15 -12.08 24.36
C ASN A 246 19.14 -13.57 24.08
#